data_AF-A0A327WJY0-F1
#
_entry.id   AF-A0A327WJY0-F1
#
_cell.length_a   1.000
_cell.length_b   1.000
_cell.length_c   1.000
_cell.angle_alpha   90.00
_cell.angle_beta   90.00
_cell.angle_gamma   90.00
#
_symmetry.space_group_name_H-M   'P 1'
#
loop_
_entity.id
_entity.type
_entity.pdbx_description
1 polymer ?
#
loop_
_entity_poly.entity_id
_entity_poly.type
_entity_poly.pdbx_seq_one_letter_code
_entity_poly.pdbx_strand_id
1 'polypeptide(L)'
;MLAYNKTQLDNQEIIAATEKAYKQGYISAEERNNITEAHPVELYSPNVFMRVGIFVLTMIIAIFSMGLFGLMLLSGNASEGTFRGLLFFCGIISYAAAELLIKGKHHYKSGADDALIYFSAICIFYGVLLGTHYENEIRTSALVITIISVYISLRFADMIATAAAFGGLMWLLYSFIPNPWVIMIVSLGSYLLAVRLKYKYYASNALVLQSLALLTLYAAGNYFVVRELTGRTLSIFWVSTVLIPLIYLFLGVYKKDRTLLRIGLLLIAAMVFTIRYYHSIAPLEVAMTFAGAGMIAIAYVLLRYLKTPRHGFTSEEDDEEQTGALQLESLIIAQTFHKSAESDHVNFGGGTGGGGGASGDY
;
A
#
# COMPACT_ATOMS: atom_id res chain seq x y z
N MET A 1 -16.17 -4.93 14.20
CA MET A 1 -15.58 -5.25 15.52
C MET A 1 -14.07 -5.16 15.37
N LEU A 2 -13.44 -4.07 15.81
CA LEU A 2 -11.99 -3.91 15.76
C LEU A 2 -11.32 -4.96 16.66
N ALA A 3 -10.19 -5.53 16.23
CA ALA A 3 -9.41 -6.47 17.05
C ALA A 3 -8.70 -5.77 18.22
N TYR A 4 -8.31 -4.52 18.02
CA TYR A 4 -7.59 -3.71 18.99
C TYR A 4 -8.50 -3.06 20.02
N ASN A 5 -7.95 -2.83 21.22
CA ASN A 5 -8.64 -2.11 22.29
C ASN A 5 -8.74 -0.62 21.93
N LYS A 6 -9.98 -0.11 21.81
CA LYS A 6 -10.25 1.28 21.42
C LYS A 6 -9.69 2.30 22.40
N THR A 7 -9.75 2.04 23.71
CA THR A 7 -9.19 2.94 24.73
C THR A 7 -7.68 3.09 24.57
N GLN A 8 -6.99 1.98 24.26
CA GLN A 8 -5.55 2.00 24.03
C GLN A 8 -5.17 2.77 22.76
N LEU A 9 -5.98 2.65 21.69
CA LEU A 9 -5.79 3.45 20.47
C LEU A 9 -6.03 4.94 20.73
N ASP A 10 -7.04 5.27 21.52
CA ASP A 10 -7.38 6.65 21.88
C ASP A 10 -6.28 7.27 22.74
N ASN A 11 -5.77 6.55 23.73
CA ASN A 11 -4.62 6.98 24.54
C ASN A 11 -3.37 7.18 23.65
N GLN A 12 -3.12 6.32 22.67
CA GLN A 12 -2.00 6.47 21.74
C GLN A 12 -2.13 7.75 20.89
N GLU A 13 -3.34 8.07 20.41
CA GLU A 13 -3.63 9.30 19.68
C GLU A 13 -3.40 10.55 20.57
N ILE A 14 -3.85 10.49 21.83
CA ILE A 14 -3.63 11.57 22.82
C ILE A 14 -2.14 11.78 23.09
N ILE A 15 -1.36 10.71 23.32
CA ILE A 15 0.08 10.82 23.54
C ILE A 15 0.78 11.40 22.30
N ALA A 16 0.43 10.94 21.09
CA ALA A 16 1.02 11.47 19.86
C ALA A 16 0.73 12.97 19.67
N ALA A 17 -0.52 13.40 19.93
CA ALA A 17 -0.91 14.80 19.89
C ALA A 17 -0.18 15.63 20.98
N THR A 18 -0.01 15.07 22.17
CA THR A 18 0.71 15.69 23.29
C THR A 18 2.18 15.91 22.93
N GLU A 19 2.84 14.91 22.36
CA GLU A 19 4.24 15.02 21.94
C GLU A 19 4.42 16.05 20.81
N LYS A 20 3.44 16.15 19.89
CA LYS A 20 3.41 17.21 18.86
C LYS A 20 3.26 18.59 19.48
N ALA A 21 2.29 18.77 20.39
CA ALA A 21 2.07 20.04 21.08
C ALA A 21 3.28 20.48 21.90
N TYR A 22 3.99 19.53 22.53
CA TYR A 22 5.23 19.79 23.26
C TYR A 22 6.36 20.28 22.34
N LYS A 23 6.57 19.60 21.20
CA LYS A 23 7.56 20.01 20.19
C LYS A 23 7.28 21.40 19.62
N GLN A 24 6.00 21.77 19.50
CA GLN A 24 5.56 23.08 19.04
C GLN A 24 5.60 24.16 20.13
N GLY A 25 5.97 23.80 21.36
CA GLY A 25 6.07 24.74 22.48
C GLY A 25 4.72 25.20 23.03
N TYR A 26 3.62 24.51 22.70
CA TYR A 26 2.28 24.85 23.19
C TYR A 26 2.01 24.37 24.63
N ILE A 27 2.77 23.37 25.09
CA ILE A 27 2.65 22.83 26.45
C ILE A 27 4.03 22.70 27.10
N SER A 28 4.06 22.78 28.43
CA SER A 28 5.26 22.58 29.25
C SER A 28 5.62 21.09 29.37
N ALA A 29 6.87 20.81 29.78
CA ALA A 29 7.32 19.45 30.05
C ALA A 29 6.54 18.78 31.21
N GLU A 30 6.08 19.57 32.17
CA GLU A 30 5.27 19.09 33.30
C GLU A 30 3.88 18.66 32.84
N GLU A 31 3.20 19.49 32.04
CA GLU A 31 1.91 19.14 31.42
C GLU A 31 2.02 17.90 30.53
N ARG A 32 3.09 17.78 29.74
CA ARG A 32 3.36 16.59 28.91
C ARG A 32 3.43 15.32 29.76
N ASN A 33 4.16 15.36 30.87
CA ASN A 33 4.33 14.21 31.75
C ASN A 33 3.01 13.85 32.45
N ASN A 34 2.26 14.84 32.96
CA ASN A 34 0.96 14.63 33.59
C ASN A 34 -0.05 13.98 32.63
N ILE A 35 -0.10 14.44 31.36
CA ILE A 35 -1.00 13.85 30.34
C ILE A 35 -0.57 12.41 30.01
N THR A 36 0.74 12.16 29.91
CA THR A 36 1.27 10.82 29.61
C THR A 36 0.97 9.83 30.74
N GLU A 37 1.05 10.26 31.99
CA GLU A 37 0.69 9.44 33.16
C GLU A 37 -0.83 9.18 33.25
N ALA A 38 -1.66 10.15 32.87
CA ALA A 38 -3.12 10.00 32.87
C ALA A 38 -3.64 9.07 31.76
N HIS A 39 -2.88 8.89 30.67
CA HIS A 39 -3.28 8.11 29.49
C HIS A 39 -2.25 7.01 29.14
N PRO A 40 -2.01 6.01 30.00
CA PRO A 40 -1.00 4.99 29.73
C PRO A 40 -1.34 4.16 28.48
N VAL A 41 -0.31 3.85 27.69
CA VAL A 41 -0.39 3.04 26.47
C VAL A 41 0.45 1.78 26.66
N GLU A 42 -0.21 0.62 26.60
CA GLU A 42 0.39 -0.70 26.75
C GLU A 42 0.68 -1.37 25.40
N LEU A 43 0.36 -0.69 24.29
CA LEU A 43 0.52 -1.22 22.94
C LEU A 43 1.99 -1.35 22.55
N TYR A 44 2.39 -2.56 22.15
CA TYR A 44 3.68 -2.79 21.53
C TYR A 44 3.65 -2.43 20.04
N SER A 45 4.17 -1.25 19.71
CA SER A 45 4.32 -0.76 18.33
C SER A 45 5.77 -0.30 18.06
N PRO A 46 6.64 -1.20 17.56
CA PRO A 46 8.02 -0.87 17.23
C PRO A 46 8.11 0.12 16.06
N ASN A 47 9.29 0.74 15.92
CA ASN A 47 9.60 1.63 14.81
C ASN A 47 9.54 0.88 13.45
N VAL A 48 9.50 1.63 12.34
CA VAL A 48 9.28 1.06 10.99
C VAL A 48 10.34 0.02 10.62
N PHE A 49 11.62 0.25 10.91
CA PHE A 49 12.69 -0.71 10.60
C PHE A 49 12.55 -2.01 11.37
N MET A 50 12.28 -1.94 12.68
CA MET A 50 12.04 -3.10 13.51
C MET A 50 10.76 -3.84 13.10
N ARG A 51 9.70 -3.10 12.74
CA ARG A 51 8.46 -3.68 12.22
C ARG A 51 8.71 -4.51 10.97
N VAL A 52 9.49 -3.99 10.02
CA VAL A 52 9.87 -4.73 8.79
C VAL A 52 10.71 -5.96 9.14
N GLY A 53 11.71 -5.82 10.02
CA GLY A 53 12.54 -6.94 10.45
C GLY A 53 11.74 -8.07 11.12
N ILE A 54 10.85 -7.72 12.04
CA ILE A 54 9.96 -8.67 12.73
C ILE A 54 9.02 -9.32 11.72
N PHE A 55 8.41 -8.55 10.81
CA PHE A 55 7.54 -9.08 9.76
C PHE A 55 8.23 -10.16 8.93
N VAL A 56 9.43 -9.86 8.41
CA VAL A 56 10.20 -10.79 7.57
C VAL A 56 10.58 -12.04 8.35
N LEU A 57 11.06 -11.88 9.58
CA LEU A 57 11.43 -13.01 10.43
C LEU A 57 10.23 -13.92 10.74
N THR A 58 9.08 -13.33 11.10
CA THR A 58 7.84 -14.08 11.34
C THR A 58 7.38 -14.83 10.09
N MET A 59 7.47 -14.21 8.92
CA MET A 59 7.12 -14.86 7.65
C MET A 59 8.04 -16.05 7.34
N ILE A 60 9.35 -15.91 7.56
CA ILE A 60 10.32 -17.01 7.40
C ILE A 60 9.98 -18.17 8.33
N ILE A 61 9.72 -17.88 9.62
CA ILE A 61 9.34 -18.90 10.60
C ILE A 61 8.06 -19.62 10.16
N ALA A 62 7.05 -18.88 9.70
CA ALA A 62 5.78 -19.44 9.25
C ALA A 62 5.94 -20.36 8.03
N ILE A 63 6.71 -19.91 7.02
CA ILE A 63 7.00 -20.68 5.80
C ILE A 63 7.81 -21.94 6.12
N PHE A 64 8.87 -21.83 6.93
CA PHE A 64 9.66 -23.00 7.35
C PHE A 64 8.86 -23.96 8.21
N SER A 65 8.00 -23.46 9.10
CA SER A 65 7.10 -24.32 9.87
C SER A 65 6.17 -25.10 8.95
N MET A 66 5.53 -24.42 7.98
CA MET A 66 4.68 -25.07 6.99
C MET A 66 5.47 -26.07 6.13
N GLY A 67 6.70 -25.72 5.71
CA GLY A 67 7.58 -26.61 4.95
C GLY A 67 7.95 -27.87 5.72
N LEU A 68 8.28 -27.75 7.01
CA LEU A 68 8.55 -28.88 7.89
C LEU A 68 7.33 -29.79 8.04
N PHE A 69 6.15 -29.24 8.34
CA PHE A 69 4.91 -30.00 8.37
C PHE A 69 4.59 -30.63 7.01
N GLY A 70 4.91 -29.94 5.91
CA GLY A 70 4.82 -30.46 4.55
C GLY A 70 5.68 -31.70 4.37
N LEU A 71 6.95 -31.66 4.75
CA LEU A 71 7.86 -32.83 4.67
C LEU A 71 7.36 -34.01 5.51
N MET A 72 6.80 -33.76 6.69
CA MET A 72 6.30 -34.82 7.58
C MET A 72 4.98 -35.44 7.11
N LEU A 73 4.07 -34.62 6.55
CA LEU A 73 2.70 -35.04 6.21
C LEU A 73 2.54 -35.44 4.74
N LEU A 74 3.43 -34.98 3.86
CA LEU A 74 3.38 -35.23 2.42
C LEU A 74 4.37 -36.31 1.96
N SER A 75 5.05 -36.99 2.89
CA SER A 75 5.95 -38.10 2.55
C SER A 75 5.16 -39.33 2.07
N GLY A 76 5.37 -39.73 0.81
CA GLY A 76 4.73 -40.89 0.16
C GLY A 76 3.30 -40.61 -0.32
N ASN A 77 2.97 -40.98 -1.56
CA ASN A 77 1.65 -40.89 -2.25
C ASN A 77 0.63 -39.87 -1.67
N ALA A 78 1.08 -38.66 -1.35
CA ALA A 78 0.24 -37.70 -0.67
C ALA A 78 -0.77 -37.12 -1.67
N SER A 79 -2.05 -37.16 -1.29
CA SER A 79 -3.12 -36.61 -2.11
C SER A 79 -3.11 -35.07 -2.08
N GLU A 80 -3.65 -34.44 -3.12
CA GLU A 80 -3.94 -32.99 -3.13
C GLU A 80 -4.77 -32.56 -1.92
N GLY A 81 -5.67 -33.46 -1.44
CA GLY A 81 -6.46 -33.25 -0.23
C GLY A 81 -5.63 -33.09 1.04
N THR A 82 -4.51 -33.82 1.15
CA THR A 82 -3.58 -33.71 2.29
C THR A 82 -2.90 -32.34 2.31
N PHE A 83 -2.41 -31.87 1.16
CA PHE A 83 -1.79 -30.55 1.06
C PHE A 83 -2.80 -29.43 1.31
N ARG A 84 -4.02 -29.57 0.78
CA ARG A 84 -5.14 -28.66 1.06
C ARG A 84 -5.46 -28.59 2.56
N GLY A 85 -5.50 -29.73 3.25
CA GLY A 85 -5.70 -29.80 4.70
C GLY A 85 -4.59 -29.08 5.47
N LEU A 86 -3.33 -29.25 5.07
CA LEU A 86 -2.19 -28.55 5.67
C LEU A 86 -2.30 -27.03 5.51
N LEU A 87 -2.71 -26.53 4.34
CA LEU A 87 -2.91 -25.10 4.12
C LEU A 87 -3.97 -24.51 5.07
N PHE A 88 -5.14 -25.17 5.21
CA PHE A 88 -6.15 -24.69 6.16
C PHE A 88 -5.65 -24.74 7.61
N PHE A 89 -4.94 -25.80 7.99
CA PHE A 89 -4.36 -25.94 9.32
C PHE A 89 -3.37 -24.80 9.63
N CYS A 90 -2.40 -24.56 8.74
CA CYS A 90 -1.44 -23.46 8.88
C CYS A 90 -2.14 -22.09 8.88
N GLY A 91 -3.16 -21.91 8.04
CA GLY A 91 -3.93 -20.68 7.96
C GLY A 91 -4.67 -20.36 9.25
N ILE A 92 -5.39 -21.34 9.81
CA ILE A 92 -6.17 -21.20 11.06
C ILE A 92 -5.23 -20.95 12.25
N ILE A 93 -4.15 -21.71 12.38
CA ILE A 93 -3.19 -21.54 13.49
C ILE A 93 -2.54 -20.17 13.43
N SER A 94 -2.14 -19.71 12.24
CA SER A 94 -1.51 -18.40 12.09
C SER A 94 -2.47 -17.26 12.44
N TYR A 95 -3.75 -17.38 12.06
CA TYR A 95 -4.79 -16.44 12.48
C TYR A 95 -4.96 -16.43 14.00
N ALA A 96 -5.06 -17.61 14.62
CA ALA A 96 -5.20 -17.74 16.06
C ALA A 96 -3.99 -17.15 16.80
N ALA A 97 -2.77 -17.42 16.31
CA ALA A 97 -1.55 -16.85 16.85
C ALA A 97 -1.53 -15.31 16.75
N ALA A 98 -1.98 -14.74 15.62
CA ALA A 98 -2.11 -13.29 15.48
C ALA A 98 -3.08 -12.69 16.51
N GLU A 99 -4.27 -13.28 16.68
CA GLU A 99 -5.25 -12.83 17.67
C GLU A 99 -4.72 -12.95 19.11
N LEU A 100 -3.94 -13.99 19.42
CA LEU A 100 -3.28 -14.15 20.72
C LEU A 100 -2.21 -13.09 20.97
N LEU A 101 -1.40 -12.74 19.96
CA LEU A 101 -0.42 -11.65 20.08
C LEU A 101 -1.09 -10.30 20.29
N ILE A 102 -2.17 -10.03 19.56
CA ILE A 102 -2.90 -8.75 19.65
C ILE A 102 -3.60 -8.63 21.00
N LYS A 103 -4.34 -9.65 21.44
CA LYS A 103 -5.14 -9.59 22.67
C LYS A 103 -4.32 -9.86 23.93
N GLY A 104 -3.38 -10.79 23.87
CA GLY A 104 -2.62 -11.26 25.04
C GLY A 104 -1.28 -10.56 25.23
N LYS A 105 -0.66 -10.06 24.17
CA LYS A 105 0.63 -9.36 24.22
C LYS A 105 0.55 -7.90 23.76
N HIS A 106 -0.66 -7.39 23.51
CA HIS A 106 -0.92 -6.00 23.12
C HIS A 106 -0.12 -5.55 21.88
N HIS A 107 0.20 -6.48 20.97
CA HIS A 107 0.85 -6.11 19.71
C HIS A 107 -0.08 -5.24 18.87
N TYR A 108 0.45 -4.14 18.35
CA TYR A 108 -0.27 -3.23 17.46
C TYR A 108 0.59 -2.84 16.27
N LYS A 109 0.27 -3.40 15.10
CA LYS A 109 1.01 -3.18 13.85
C LYS A 109 2.51 -3.41 14.11
N SER A 110 2.81 -4.53 14.74
CA SER A 110 4.16 -4.86 15.20
C SER A 110 5.03 -5.51 14.14
N GLY A 111 4.42 -5.90 13.02
CA GLY A 111 5.03 -6.68 11.96
C GLY A 111 4.76 -8.16 12.12
N ALA A 112 4.82 -8.71 13.35
CA ALA A 112 4.53 -10.12 13.60
C ALA A 112 3.03 -10.43 13.42
N ASP A 113 2.15 -9.58 13.96
CA ASP A 113 0.71 -9.69 13.78
C ASP A 113 0.32 -9.58 12.31
N ASP A 114 0.85 -8.57 11.59
CA ASP A 114 0.60 -8.38 10.16
C ASP A 114 1.09 -9.58 9.33
N ALA A 115 2.29 -10.11 9.62
CA ALA A 115 2.85 -11.27 8.94
C ALA A 115 1.98 -12.51 9.11
N LEU A 116 1.52 -12.80 10.33
CA LEU A 116 0.66 -13.96 10.61
C LEU A 116 -0.72 -13.82 9.97
N ILE A 117 -1.30 -12.61 9.94
CA ILE A 117 -2.58 -12.35 9.27
C ILE A 117 -2.45 -12.56 7.76
N TYR A 118 -1.39 -12.04 7.13
CA TYR A 118 -1.19 -12.20 5.68
C TYR A 118 -0.84 -13.64 5.32
N PHE A 119 0.01 -14.30 6.11
CA PHE A 119 0.30 -15.73 5.92
C PHE A 119 -0.97 -16.57 6.04
N SER A 120 -1.82 -16.27 7.03
CA SER A 120 -3.13 -16.91 7.19
C SER A 120 -4.01 -16.74 5.95
N ALA A 121 -4.13 -15.49 5.46
CA ALA A 121 -4.91 -15.16 4.28
C ALA A 121 -4.44 -15.93 3.04
N ILE A 122 -3.12 -15.98 2.82
CA ILE A 122 -2.48 -16.69 1.71
C ILE A 122 -2.75 -18.19 1.80
N CYS A 123 -2.54 -18.80 2.96
CA CYS A 123 -2.79 -20.23 3.15
C CYS A 123 -4.27 -20.59 2.92
N ILE A 124 -5.21 -19.82 3.47
CA ILE A 124 -6.64 -20.05 3.26
C ILE A 124 -7.01 -19.87 1.79
N PHE A 125 -6.49 -18.83 1.13
CA PHE A 125 -6.71 -18.58 -0.29
C PHE A 125 -6.30 -19.77 -1.16
N TYR A 126 -5.04 -20.23 -1.03
CA TYR A 126 -4.56 -21.38 -1.80
C TYR A 126 -5.26 -22.69 -1.40
N GLY A 127 -5.65 -22.85 -0.13
CA GLY A 127 -6.44 -23.99 0.33
C GLY A 127 -7.84 -24.05 -0.30
N VAL A 128 -8.46 -22.92 -0.61
CA VAL A 128 -9.70 -22.88 -1.40
C VAL A 128 -9.41 -23.18 -2.87
N LEU A 129 -8.37 -22.56 -3.44
CA LEU A 129 -8.03 -22.67 -4.86
C LEU A 129 -7.78 -24.11 -5.30
N LEU A 130 -7.01 -24.87 -4.52
CA LEU A 130 -6.75 -26.30 -4.80
C LEU A 130 -8.00 -27.16 -4.81
N GLY A 131 -9.11 -26.70 -4.21
CA GLY A 131 -10.39 -27.40 -4.23
C GLY A 131 -11.29 -27.03 -5.39
N THR A 132 -10.85 -26.17 -6.30
CA THR A 132 -11.70 -25.62 -7.37
C THR A 132 -11.34 -26.15 -8.74
N HIS A 133 -12.36 -26.37 -9.57
CA HIS A 133 -12.17 -26.74 -10.97
C HIS A 133 -11.64 -25.54 -11.77
N TYR A 134 -10.75 -25.82 -12.72
CA TYR A 134 -10.04 -24.84 -13.54
C TYR A 134 -10.97 -23.79 -14.20
N GLU A 135 -12.16 -24.19 -14.64
CA GLU A 135 -13.13 -23.30 -15.30
C GLU A 135 -13.61 -22.13 -14.40
N ASN A 136 -13.63 -22.31 -13.08
CA ASN A 136 -14.09 -21.32 -12.13
C ASN A 136 -12.95 -20.69 -11.31
N GLU A 137 -11.70 -20.99 -11.65
CA GLU A 137 -10.54 -20.62 -10.84
C GLU A 137 -10.41 -19.10 -10.69
N ILE A 138 -10.56 -18.34 -11.78
CA ILE A 138 -10.45 -16.87 -11.77
C ILE A 138 -11.55 -16.23 -10.89
N ARG A 139 -12.80 -16.67 -11.06
CA ARG A 139 -13.96 -16.11 -10.33
C ARG A 139 -13.89 -16.45 -8.85
N THR A 140 -13.55 -17.70 -8.54
CA THR A 140 -13.35 -18.15 -7.17
C THR A 140 -12.21 -17.38 -6.52
N SER A 141 -11.09 -17.20 -7.22
CA SER A 141 -9.95 -16.44 -6.71
C SER A 141 -10.35 -15.00 -6.34
N ALA A 142 -11.00 -14.29 -7.27
CA ALA A 142 -11.44 -12.92 -7.03
C ALA A 142 -12.44 -12.83 -5.87
N LEU A 143 -13.38 -13.78 -5.77
CA LEU A 143 -14.35 -13.84 -4.67
C LEU A 143 -13.67 -14.08 -3.31
N VAL A 144 -12.77 -15.05 -3.24
CA VAL A 144 -12.08 -15.42 -2.00
C VAL A 144 -11.15 -14.29 -1.53
N ILE A 145 -10.38 -13.69 -2.45
CA ILE A 145 -9.56 -12.50 -2.15
C ILE A 145 -10.44 -11.39 -1.60
N THR A 146 -11.59 -11.11 -2.23
CA THR A 146 -12.52 -10.07 -1.77
C THR A 146 -13.00 -10.35 -0.36
N ILE A 147 -13.52 -11.55 -0.09
CA ILE A 147 -14.09 -11.91 1.22
C ILE A 147 -13.04 -11.84 2.33
N ILE A 148 -11.88 -12.49 2.13
CA ILE A 148 -10.81 -12.52 3.12
C ILE A 148 -10.28 -11.10 3.38
N SER A 149 -10.07 -10.32 2.33
CA SER A 149 -9.52 -8.97 2.46
C SER A 149 -10.51 -7.99 3.07
N VAL A 150 -11.81 -8.12 2.78
CA VAL A 150 -12.86 -7.34 3.48
C VAL A 150 -12.86 -7.68 4.97
N TYR A 151 -12.78 -8.97 5.31
CA TYR A 151 -12.73 -9.40 6.71
C TYR A 151 -11.52 -8.80 7.44
N ILE A 152 -10.33 -8.92 6.88
CA ILE A 152 -9.08 -8.40 7.47
C ILE A 152 -9.13 -6.87 7.58
N SER A 153 -9.58 -6.19 6.52
CA SER A 153 -9.76 -4.73 6.52
C SER A 153 -10.68 -4.28 7.65
N LEU A 154 -11.84 -4.94 7.82
CA LEU A 154 -12.81 -4.59 8.86
C LEU A 154 -12.34 -4.98 10.27
N ARG A 155 -11.63 -6.10 10.43
CA ARG A 155 -11.20 -6.62 11.73
C ARG A 155 -9.98 -5.86 12.27
N PHE A 156 -9.00 -5.57 11.41
CA PHE A 156 -7.70 -5.02 11.80
C PHE A 156 -7.46 -3.58 11.31
N ALA A 157 -8.42 -2.96 10.61
CA ALA A 157 -8.23 -1.65 9.98
C ALA A 157 -6.95 -1.62 9.12
N ASP A 158 -6.76 -2.68 8.33
CA ASP A 158 -5.57 -2.87 7.51
C ASP A 158 -5.72 -2.22 6.12
N MET A 159 -4.73 -1.43 5.73
CA MET A 159 -4.74 -0.65 4.49
C MET A 159 -4.51 -1.53 3.26
N ILE A 160 -3.61 -2.51 3.35
CA ILE A 160 -3.27 -3.40 2.24
C ILE A 160 -4.45 -4.33 1.93
N ALA A 161 -5.10 -4.87 2.97
CA ALA A 161 -6.33 -5.63 2.84
C ALA A 161 -7.48 -4.78 2.28
N THR A 162 -7.54 -3.48 2.58
CA THR A 162 -8.52 -2.60 1.93
C THR A 162 -8.26 -2.47 0.43
N ALA A 163 -7.00 -2.32 0.04
CA ALA A 163 -6.61 -2.29 -1.36
C ALA A 163 -6.92 -3.62 -2.06
N ALA A 164 -6.58 -4.74 -1.44
CA ALA A 164 -6.85 -6.09 -1.96
C ALA A 164 -8.35 -6.38 -2.04
N ALA A 165 -9.16 -5.92 -1.08
CA ALA A 165 -10.62 -6.04 -1.12
C ALA A 165 -11.21 -5.28 -2.30
N PHE A 166 -10.78 -4.04 -2.52
CA PHE A 166 -11.25 -3.24 -3.65
C PHE A 166 -10.78 -3.83 -4.99
N GLY A 167 -9.50 -4.21 -5.10
CA GLY A 167 -8.96 -4.86 -6.30
C GLY A 167 -9.64 -6.20 -6.61
N GLY A 168 -9.87 -7.02 -5.59
CA GLY A 168 -10.63 -8.28 -5.70
C GLY A 168 -12.06 -8.05 -6.18
N LEU A 169 -12.74 -7.03 -5.65
CA LEU A 169 -14.09 -6.66 -6.09
C LEU A 169 -14.09 -6.23 -7.56
N MET A 170 -13.13 -5.39 -7.97
CA MET A 170 -13.01 -4.95 -9.36
C MET A 170 -12.73 -6.13 -10.31
N TRP A 171 -11.84 -7.05 -9.90
CA TRP A 171 -11.54 -8.25 -10.68
C TRP A 171 -12.77 -9.16 -10.78
N LEU A 172 -13.49 -9.37 -9.68
CA LEU A 172 -14.72 -10.16 -9.65
C LEU A 172 -15.75 -9.57 -10.61
N LEU A 173 -16.02 -8.27 -10.53
CA LEU A 173 -16.96 -7.59 -11.42
C LEU A 173 -16.55 -7.71 -12.88
N TYR A 174 -15.28 -7.49 -13.20
CA TYR A 174 -14.76 -7.62 -14.57
C TYR A 174 -14.92 -9.04 -15.12
N SER A 175 -14.75 -10.06 -14.27
CA SER A 175 -14.89 -11.47 -14.66
C SER A 175 -16.33 -11.90 -15.02
N PHE A 176 -17.32 -11.14 -14.56
CA PHE A 176 -18.73 -11.33 -14.92
C PHE A 176 -19.16 -10.39 -16.04
N ILE A 177 -18.77 -9.12 -15.95
CA ILE A 177 -19.22 -8.05 -16.84
C ILE A 177 -18.00 -7.18 -17.18
N PRO A 178 -17.26 -7.50 -18.26
CA PRO A 178 -16.11 -6.71 -18.72
C PRO A 178 -16.58 -5.43 -19.43
N ASN A 179 -17.33 -4.62 -18.71
CA ASN A 179 -17.92 -3.37 -19.19
C ASN A 179 -17.34 -2.19 -18.39
N PRO A 180 -16.60 -1.27 -19.05
CA PRO A 180 -15.97 -0.15 -18.36
C PRO A 180 -16.96 0.73 -17.59
N TRP A 181 -18.19 0.90 -18.08
CA TRP A 181 -19.21 1.70 -17.41
C TRP A 181 -19.60 1.14 -16.04
N VAL A 182 -19.66 -0.18 -15.90
CA VAL A 182 -19.95 -0.84 -14.61
C VAL A 182 -18.81 -0.58 -13.63
N ILE A 183 -17.56 -0.73 -14.09
CA ILE A 183 -16.37 -0.46 -13.27
C ILE A 183 -16.32 1.01 -12.84
N MET A 184 -16.65 1.95 -13.73
CA MET A 184 -16.74 3.38 -13.41
C MET A 184 -17.81 3.67 -12.35
N ILE A 185 -19.01 3.11 -12.50
CA ILE A 185 -20.13 3.33 -11.56
C ILE A 185 -19.78 2.78 -10.18
N VAL A 186 -19.24 1.55 -10.11
CA VAL A 186 -18.88 0.95 -8.81
C VAL A 186 -17.72 1.72 -8.18
N SER A 187 -16.71 2.11 -8.96
CA SER A 187 -15.60 2.95 -8.46
C SER A 187 -16.11 4.28 -7.90
N LEU A 188 -17.00 4.97 -8.62
CA LEU A 188 -17.61 6.20 -8.13
C LEU A 188 -18.41 5.95 -6.84
N GLY A 189 -19.20 4.89 -6.79
CA GLY A 189 -19.95 4.49 -5.59
C GLY A 189 -19.04 4.22 -4.39
N SER A 190 -17.92 3.52 -4.60
CA SER A 190 -16.91 3.25 -3.57
C SER A 190 -16.25 4.53 -3.07
N TYR A 191 -15.91 5.48 -3.95
CA TYR A 191 -15.40 6.79 -3.56
C TYR A 191 -16.41 7.56 -2.70
N LEU A 192 -17.67 7.65 -3.16
CA LEU A 192 -18.74 8.36 -2.44
C LEU A 192 -19.02 7.73 -1.07
N LEU A 193 -18.98 6.40 -0.98
CA LEU A 193 -19.08 5.69 0.29
C LEU A 193 -17.90 6.04 1.20
N ALA A 194 -16.67 5.96 0.69
CA ALA A 194 -15.47 6.19 1.45
C ALA A 194 -15.36 7.62 2.01
N VAL A 195 -15.85 8.63 1.28
CA VAL A 195 -15.92 10.02 1.78
C VAL A 195 -16.96 10.18 2.91
N ARG A 196 -18.01 9.36 2.92
CA ARG A 196 -19.04 9.38 3.97
C ARG A 196 -18.64 8.61 5.23
N LEU A 197 -17.66 7.71 5.14
CA LEU A 197 -17.17 6.94 6.28
C LEU A 197 -16.33 7.83 7.20
N LYS A 198 -16.97 8.42 8.21
CA LYS A 198 -16.32 9.27 9.24
C LYS A 198 -15.94 8.50 10.50
N TYR A 199 -15.40 7.29 10.36
CA TYR A 199 -15.01 6.48 11.52
C TYR A 199 -13.49 6.56 11.72
N LYS A 200 -13.05 7.17 12.83
CA LYS A 200 -11.64 7.54 13.06
C LYS A 200 -10.65 6.40 12.87
N TYR A 201 -11.00 5.19 13.35
CA TYR A 201 -10.12 4.02 13.27
C TYR A 201 -9.91 3.49 11.84
N TYR A 202 -10.71 3.93 10.87
CA TYR A 202 -10.62 3.51 9.46
C TYR A 202 -10.34 4.71 8.55
N ALA A 203 -9.87 5.84 9.10
CA ALA A 203 -9.54 7.03 8.30
C ALA A 203 -8.53 6.70 7.19
N SER A 204 -7.48 5.94 7.52
CA SER A 204 -6.47 5.51 6.55
C SER A 204 -7.04 4.53 5.50
N ASN A 205 -7.92 3.61 5.90
CA ASN A 205 -8.61 2.69 4.99
C ASN A 205 -9.53 3.45 4.02
N ALA A 206 -10.26 4.43 4.54
CA ALA A 206 -11.10 5.31 3.73
C ALA A 206 -10.26 6.09 2.72
N LEU A 207 -9.08 6.60 3.11
CA LEU A 207 -8.15 7.28 2.21
C LEU A 207 -7.65 6.35 1.09
N VAL A 208 -7.26 5.12 1.42
CA VAL A 208 -6.84 4.12 0.42
C VAL A 208 -7.99 3.80 -0.54
N LEU A 209 -9.19 3.56 -0.02
CA LEU A 209 -10.36 3.27 -0.84
C LEU A 209 -10.74 4.44 -1.74
N GLN A 210 -10.71 5.67 -1.23
CA GLN A 210 -10.91 6.88 -2.05
C GLN A 210 -9.87 6.95 -3.17
N SER A 211 -8.60 6.69 -2.84
CA SER A 211 -7.51 6.83 -3.79
C SER A 211 -7.60 5.81 -4.93
N LEU A 212 -7.80 4.55 -4.58
CA LEU A 212 -7.95 3.48 -5.56
C LEU A 212 -9.24 3.63 -6.37
N ALA A 213 -10.35 4.02 -5.75
CA ALA A 213 -11.59 4.27 -6.45
C ALA A 213 -11.46 5.38 -7.50
N LEU A 214 -10.79 6.49 -7.17
CA LEU A 214 -10.58 7.59 -8.11
C LEU A 214 -9.65 7.18 -9.28
N LEU A 215 -8.59 6.43 -8.98
CA LEU A 215 -7.67 5.89 -9.99
C LEU A 215 -8.37 4.89 -10.92
N THR A 216 -9.16 3.96 -10.37
CA THR A 216 -9.89 2.96 -11.16
C THR A 216 -11.03 3.58 -11.96
N LEU A 217 -11.72 4.60 -11.43
CA LEU A 217 -12.70 5.37 -12.19
C LEU A 217 -12.06 6.00 -13.43
N TYR A 218 -10.89 6.63 -13.26
CA TYR A 218 -10.15 7.17 -14.40
C TYR A 218 -9.71 6.07 -15.36
N ALA A 219 -9.10 4.99 -14.87
CA ALA A 219 -8.64 3.89 -15.71
C ALA A 219 -9.79 3.29 -16.53
N ALA A 220 -10.95 3.05 -15.92
CA ALA A 220 -12.13 2.54 -16.62
C ALA A 220 -12.76 3.55 -17.60
N GLY A 221 -12.50 4.85 -17.43
CA GLY A 221 -12.90 5.90 -18.37
C GLY A 221 -11.81 6.29 -19.37
N ASN A 222 -10.59 5.77 -19.26
CA ASN A 222 -9.46 6.19 -20.08
C ASN A 222 -9.48 5.45 -21.42
N TYR A 223 -9.31 6.19 -22.52
CA TYR A 223 -9.40 5.65 -23.88
C TYR A 223 -8.37 4.55 -24.14
N PHE A 224 -7.13 4.73 -23.69
CA PHE A 224 -6.08 3.71 -23.83
C PHE A 224 -6.47 2.43 -23.10
N VAL A 225 -6.79 2.53 -21.80
CA VAL A 225 -7.11 1.36 -20.98
C VAL A 225 -8.33 0.61 -21.51
N VAL A 226 -9.39 1.33 -21.87
CA VAL A 226 -10.62 0.70 -22.39
C VAL A 226 -10.36 0.01 -23.73
N ARG A 227 -9.61 0.65 -24.63
CA ARG A 227 -9.28 0.07 -25.93
C ARG A 227 -8.44 -1.19 -25.78
N GLU A 228 -7.39 -1.17 -24.95
CA GLU A 228 -6.49 -2.31 -24.78
C GLU A 228 -7.16 -3.48 -24.04
N LEU A 229 -7.99 -3.21 -23.02
CA LEU A 229 -8.62 -4.28 -22.23
C LEU A 229 -9.90 -4.84 -22.85
N THR A 230 -10.65 -4.03 -23.61
CA THR A 230 -11.99 -4.42 -24.09
C THR A 230 -12.16 -4.33 -25.61
N GLY A 231 -11.20 -3.77 -26.35
CA GLY A 231 -11.29 -3.55 -27.80
C GLY A 231 -12.25 -2.43 -28.21
N ARG A 232 -12.88 -1.72 -27.27
CA ARG A 232 -13.87 -0.66 -27.56
C ARG A 232 -13.19 0.66 -27.91
N THR A 233 -13.68 1.34 -28.94
CA THR A 233 -13.09 2.56 -29.51
C THR A 233 -14.03 3.78 -29.48
N LEU A 234 -14.95 3.82 -28.51
CA LEU A 234 -15.94 4.91 -28.42
C LEU A 234 -15.26 6.26 -28.12
N SER A 235 -15.61 7.30 -28.90
CA SER A 235 -15.06 8.66 -28.74
C SER A 235 -15.34 9.29 -27.38
N ILE A 236 -16.38 8.84 -26.67
CA ILE A 236 -16.68 9.31 -25.31
C ILE A 236 -15.53 9.03 -24.33
N PHE A 237 -14.74 7.97 -24.56
CA PHE A 237 -13.60 7.67 -23.68
C PHE A 237 -12.45 8.68 -23.84
N TRP A 238 -12.35 9.36 -24.98
CA TRP A 238 -11.46 10.51 -25.13
C TRP A 238 -11.90 11.68 -24.27
N VAL A 239 -13.21 11.95 -24.24
CA VAL A 239 -13.79 13.01 -23.40
C VAL A 239 -13.50 12.72 -21.93
N SER A 240 -13.74 11.51 -21.44
CA SER A 240 -13.44 11.15 -20.04
C SER A 240 -11.94 11.14 -19.73
N THR A 241 -11.08 10.76 -20.68
CA THR A 241 -9.60 10.83 -20.52
C THR A 241 -9.14 12.25 -20.20
N VAL A 242 -9.73 13.26 -20.84
CA VAL A 242 -9.36 14.66 -20.60
C VAL A 242 -10.13 15.26 -19.42
N LEU A 243 -11.42 14.96 -19.32
CA LEU A 243 -12.32 15.64 -18.41
C LEU A 243 -12.15 15.18 -16.95
N ILE A 244 -11.92 13.88 -16.71
CA ILE A 244 -11.84 13.34 -15.33
C ILE A 244 -10.70 13.98 -14.53
N PRO A 245 -9.44 14.05 -15.01
CA PRO A 245 -8.36 14.69 -14.27
C PRO A 245 -8.64 16.17 -13.97
N LEU A 246 -9.20 16.90 -14.94
CA LEU A 246 -9.57 18.31 -14.77
C LEU A 246 -10.68 18.50 -13.74
N ILE A 247 -11.70 17.63 -13.75
CA ILE A 247 -12.76 17.62 -12.74
C ILE A 247 -12.16 17.35 -11.35
N TYR A 248 -11.24 16.40 -11.21
CA TYR A 248 -10.61 16.11 -9.93
C TYR A 248 -9.83 17.30 -9.39
N LEU A 249 -9.04 17.97 -10.25
CA LEU A 249 -8.32 19.18 -9.86
C LEU A 249 -9.28 20.29 -9.45
N PHE A 250 -10.32 20.55 -10.25
CA PHE A 250 -11.32 21.58 -9.95
C PHE A 250 -12.04 21.30 -8.61
N LEU A 251 -12.54 20.07 -8.43
CA LEU A 251 -13.22 19.68 -7.20
C LEU A 251 -12.26 19.65 -6.01
N GLY A 252 -11.01 19.28 -6.21
CA GLY A 252 -9.96 19.31 -5.19
C GLY A 252 -9.70 20.71 -4.67
N VAL A 253 -9.62 21.70 -5.57
CA VAL A 253 -9.49 23.12 -5.18
C VAL A 253 -10.78 23.61 -4.51
N TYR A 254 -11.94 23.35 -5.12
CA TYR A 254 -13.23 23.84 -4.63
C TYR A 254 -13.60 23.28 -3.24
N LYS A 255 -13.39 21.98 -3.03
CA LYS A 255 -13.68 21.29 -1.76
C LYS A 255 -12.53 21.32 -0.76
N LYS A 256 -11.36 21.84 -1.15
CA LYS A 256 -10.11 21.79 -0.37
C LYS A 256 -9.70 20.36 0.01
N ASP A 257 -9.90 19.44 -0.93
CA ASP A 257 -9.63 18.02 -0.75
C ASP A 257 -8.24 17.67 -1.33
N ARG A 258 -7.30 17.34 -0.43
CA ARG A 258 -5.92 16.99 -0.80
C ARG A 258 -5.86 15.71 -1.65
N THR A 259 -6.74 14.74 -1.42
CA THR A 259 -6.76 13.46 -2.13
C THR A 259 -7.13 13.68 -3.59
N LEU A 260 -8.18 14.45 -3.86
CA LEU A 260 -8.59 14.82 -5.23
C LEU A 260 -7.50 15.60 -5.97
N LEU A 261 -6.81 16.52 -5.30
CA LEU A 261 -5.71 17.28 -5.90
C LEU A 261 -4.52 16.40 -6.28
N ARG A 262 -4.04 15.57 -5.34
CA ARG A 262 -2.89 14.68 -5.56
C ARG A 262 -3.15 13.69 -6.69
N ILE A 263 -4.34 13.08 -6.70
CA ILE A 263 -4.72 12.12 -7.75
C ILE A 263 -4.97 12.82 -9.07
N GLY A 264 -5.68 13.95 -9.08
CA GLY A 264 -5.90 14.76 -10.28
C GLY A 264 -4.58 15.12 -10.96
N LEU A 265 -3.59 15.56 -10.19
CA LEU A 265 -2.26 15.91 -10.70
C LEU A 265 -1.52 14.69 -11.28
N LEU A 266 -1.54 13.55 -10.58
CA LEU A 266 -0.98 12.30 -11.08
C LEU A 266 -1.64 11.91 -12.42
N LEU A 267 -2.96 12.04 -12.51
CA LEU A 267 -3.71 11.67 -13.71
C LEU A 267 -3.51 12.61 -14.89
N ILE A 268 -3.04 13.86 -14.69
CA ILE A 268 -2.59 14.71 -15.81
C ILE A 268 -1.44 14.04 -16.58
N ALA A 269 -0.48 13.43 -15.87
CA ALA A 269 0.59 12.69 -16.54
C ALA A 269 0.05 11.49 -17.33
N ALA A 270 -0.90 10.73 -16.75
CA ALA A 270 -1.56 9.63 -17.45
C ALA A 270 -2.37 10.09 -18.68
N MET A 271 -3.03 11.25 -18.60
CA MET A 271 -3.76 11.86 -19.71
C MET A 271 -2.83 12.26 -20.85
N VAL A 272 -1.73 12.94 -20.54
CA VAL A 272 -0.69 13.32 -21.54
C VAL A 272 -0.12 12.08 -22.21
N PHE A 273 0.18 11.03 -21.42
CA PHE A 273 0.63 9.75 -21.96
C PHE A 273 -0.37 9.15 -22.95
N THR A 274 -1.67 9.08 -22.60
CA THR A 274 -2.71 8.55 -23.49
C THR A 274 -2.85 9.35 -24.78
N ILE A 275 -2.90 10.68 -24.70
CA ILE A 275 -3.02 11.54 -25.89
C ILE A 275 -1.83 11.32 -26.82
N ARG A 276 -0.62 11.34 -26.26
CA ARG A 276 0.62 11.19 -27.02
C ARG A 276 0.78 9.80 -27.62
N TYR A 277 0.25 8.75 -26.96
CA TYR A 277 0.29 7.39 -27.49
C TYR A 277 -0.48 7.27 -28.82
N TYR A 278 -1.62 7.95 -28.97
CA TYR A 278 -2.42 7.89 -30.20
C TYR A 278 -2.20 9.07 -31.16
N HIS A 279 -1.63 10.17 -30.67
CA HIS A 279 -1.28 11.34 -31.48
C HIS A 279 0.21 11.64 -31.34
N SER A 280 1.00 11.21 -32.32
CA SER A 280 2.45 11.43 -32.39
C SER A 280 2.80 12.89 -32.70
N ILE A 281 2.55 13.78 -31.74
CA ILE A 281 2.86 15.21 -31.85
C ILE A 281 4.35 15.46 -31.56
N ALA A 282 4.97 14.66 -30.68
CA ALA A 282 6.39 14.74 -30.33
C ALA A 282 6.94 13.39 -29.78
N PRO A 283 8.27 13.19 -29.77
CA PRO A 283 8.92 12.08 -29.05
C PRO A 283 8.51 12.04 -27.56
N LEU A 284 8.52 10.85 -26.95
CA LEU A 284 8.00 10.63 -25.58
C LEU A 284 8.74 11.51 -24.60
N GLU A 285 10.06 11.47 -24.73
CA GLU A 285 11.02 12.21 -23.93
C GLU A 285 10.67 13.70 -23.95
N VAL A 286 10.56 14.27 -25.16
CA VAL A 286 10.24 15.69 -25.35
C VAL A 286 8.89 16.05 -24.72
N ALA A 287 7.84 15.28 -24.99
CA ALA A 287 6.51 15.55 -24.46
C ALA A 287 6.47 15.46 -22.92
N MET A 288 7.11 14.44 -22.34
CA MET A 288 7.17 14.24 -20.89
C MET A 288 8.03 15.30 -20.21
N THR A 289 9.16 15.70 -20.82
CA THR A 289 10.01 16.78 -20.30
C THR A 289 9.28 18.12 -20.32
N PHE A 290 8.58 18.48 -21.40
CA PHE A 290 7.80 19.71 -21.46
C PHE A 290 6.62 19.69 -20.49
N ALA A 291 5.90 18.57 -20.38
CA ALA A 291 4.82 18.43 -19.40
C ALA A 291 5.34 18.56 -17.97
N GLY A 292 6.46 17.91 -17.64
CA GLY A 292 7.14 18.03 -16.36
C GLY A 292 7.60 19.46 -16.06
N ALA A 293 8.27 20.12 -17.02
CA ALA A 293 8.69 21.51 -16.88
C ALA A 293 7.49 22.45 -16.66
N GLY A 294 6.38 22.22 -17.38
CA GLY A 294 5.13 22.95 -17.18
C GLY A 294 4.57 22.75 -15.78
N MET A 295 4.53 21.52 -15.27
CA MET A 295 4.10 21.23 -13.90
C MET A 295 4.98 21.91 -12.86
N ILE A 296 6.30 21.92 -13.05
CA ILE A 296 7.25 22.61 -12.14
C ILE A 296 7.01 24.12 -12.16
N ALA A 297 6.83 24.71 -13.35
CA ALA A 297 6.56 26.14 -13.48
C ALA A 297 5.24 26.52 -12.78
N ILE A 298 4.18 25.74 -12.98
CA ILE A 298 2.89 25.93 -12.31
C ILE A 298 3.04 25.79 -10.79
N ALA A 299 3.75 24.76 -10.32
CA ALA A 299 4.02 24.56 -8.90
C ALA A 299 4.78 25.74 -8.29
N TYR A 300 5.82 26.25 -8.97
CA TYR A 300 6.58 27.42 -8.52
C TYR A 300 5.69 28.67 -8.39
N VAL A 301 4.83 28.92 -9.39
CA VAL A 301 3.88 30.04 -9.37
C VAL A 301 2.89 29.88 -8.21
N LEU A 302 2.35 28.68 -8.00
CA LEU A 302 1.41 28.40 -6.91
C LEU A 302 2.07 28.57 -5.53
N LEU A 303 3.29 28.07 -5.34
CA LEU A 303 4.04 28.26 -4.09
C LEU A 303 4.25 29.74 -3.79
N ARG A 304 4.70 30.51 -4.79
CA ARG A 304 4.91 31.95 -4.61
C ARG A 304 3.60 32.70 -4.35
N TYR A 305 2.51 32.28 -4.97
CA TYR A 305 1.18 32.86 -4.79
C TYR A 305 0.58 32.53 -3.41
N LEU A 306 0.83 31.32 -2.89
CA LEU A 306 0.30 30.81 -1.61
C LEU A 306 1.21 31.05 -0.40
N LYS A 307 2.38 31.70 -0.59
CA LYS A 307 3.23 32.17 0.53
C LYS A 307 2.48 33.04 1.52
N THR A 308 1.55 33.86 1.02
CA THR A 308 0.55 34.50 1.86
C THR A 308 -0.71 33.64 1.86
N PRO A 309 -1.30 33.31 3.02
CA PRO A 309 -2.50 32.49 3.06
C PRO A 309 -3.63 33.17 2.28
N ARG A 310 -4.16 32.48 1.28
CA ARG A 310 -5.22 32.99 0.39
C ARG A 310 -6.34 31.97 0.28
N HIS A 311 -7.57 32.40 0.53
CA HIS A 311 -8.77 31.55 0.44
C HIS A 311 -8.69 30.25 1.27
N GLY A 312 -7.88 30.24 2.33
CA GLY A 312 -7.64 29.08 3.18
C GLY A 312 -6.67 28.03 2.61
N PHE A 313 -5.85 28.41 1.63
CA PHE A 313 -4.66 27.66 1.21
C PHE A 313 -3.40 28.41 1.64
N THR A 314 -2.39 27.68 2.09
CA THR A 314 -1.05 28.18 2.43
C THR A 314 0.00 27.24 1.85
N SER A 315 1.18 27.77 1.52
CA SER A 315 2.35 26.97 1.17
C SER A 315 3.18 26.53 2.38
N GLU A 316 2.80 26.99 3.57
CA GLU A 316 3.47 26.62 4.83
C GLU A 316 3.16 25.16 5.16
N GLU A 317 4.21 24.36 5.37
CA GLU A 317 4.09 22.93 5.68
C GLU A 317 3.68 22.74 7.14
N ASP A 318 2.85 21.73 7.41
CA ASP A 318 2.63 21.22 8.77
C ASP A 318 3.84 20.35 9.16
N ASP A 319 4.26 20.35 10.42
CA ASP A 319 5.48 19.65 10.90
C ASP A 319 5.50 18.15 10.53
N GLU A 320 4.33 17.52 10.44
CA GLU A 320 4.16 16.11 9.99
C GLU A 320 4.44 15.92 8.50
N GLU A 321 4.05 16.88 7.65
CA GLU A 321 4.36 16.82 6.22
C GLU A 321 5.85 17.11 5.98
N GLN A 322 6.47 17.97 6.79
CA GLN A 322 7.91 18.24 6.74
C GLN A 322 8.75 17.00 7.08
N THR A 323 8.37 16.24 8.13
CA THR A 323 9.08 14.99 8.48
C THR A 323 8.91 13.91 7.41
N GLY A 324 7.72 13.80 6.81
CA GLY A 324 7.47 12.89 5.68
C GLY A 324 8.24 13.28 4.41
N ALA A 325 8.33 14.57 4.10
CA ALA A 325 9.08 15.09 2.97
C ALA A 325 10.58 14.80 3.09
N LEU A 326 11.17 15.00 4.27
CA LEU A 326 12.58 14.69 4.55
C LEU A 326 12.88 13.18 4.39
N GLN A 327 11.97 12.31 4.83
CA GLN A 327 12.11 10.86 4.64
C GLN A 327 12.01 10.46 3.16
N LEU A 328 11.06 11.03 2.42
CA LEU A 328 10.92 10.78 0.98
C LEU A 328 12.13 11.28 0.19
N GLU A 329 12.64 12.46 0.52
CA GLU A 329 13.86 13.01 -0.05
C GLU A 329 15.06 12.09 0.20
N SER A 330 15.23 11.61 1.44
CA SER A 330 16.29 10.65 1.77
C SER A 330 16.18 9.33 0.99
N LEU A 331 14.95 8.86 0.74
CA LEU A 331 14.68 7.65 -0.05
C LEU A 331 15.00 7.86 -1.53
N ILE A 332 14.59 9.01 -2.10
CA ILE A 332 14.87 9.38 -3.48
C ILE A 332 16.38 9.56 -3.69
N ILE A 333 17.08 10.20 -2.74
CA ILE A 333 18.54 10.31 -2.76
C ILE A 333 19.16 8.91 -2.72
N ALA A 334 18.72 8.04 -1.82
CA ALA A 334 19.24 6.66 -1.74
C ALA A 334 18.97 5.84 -3.01
N GLN A 335 17.83 6.03 -3.67
CA GLN A 335 17.49 5.33 -4.92
C GLN A 335 18.18 5.92 -6.15
N THR A 336 18.38 7.24 -6.18
CA THR A 336 18.96 7.96 -7.33
C THR A 336 20.49 7.92 -7.29
N PHE A 337 21.09 7.90 -6.10
CA PHE A 337 22.52 7.65 -5.90
C PHE A 337 22.81 6.15 -5.78
N HIS A 338 22.36 5.36 -6.76
CA HIS A 338 23.04 4.11 -7.05
C HIS A 338 24.33 4.47 -7.79
N LYS A 339 25.35 4.92 -7.03
CA LYS A 339 26.71 4.89 -7.55
C LYS A 339 27.03 3.40 -7.66
N SER A 340 26.99 2.86 -8.88
CA SER A 340 27.75 1.64 -9.18
C SER A 340 29.11 1.87 -8.57
N ALA A 341 29.53 1.02 -7.63
CA ALA A 341 30.93 0.98 -7.27
C ALA A 341 31.64 0.72 -8.60
N GLU A 342 32.27 1.75 -9.16
CA GLU A 342 33.31 1.57 -10.15
C GLU A 342 34.23 0.51 -9.56
N SER A 343 34.44 -0.55 -10.34
CA SER A 343 35.46 -1.54 -10.08
C SER A 343 36.80 -0.80 -10.09
N ASP A 344 37.14 -0.22 -8.95
CA ASP A 344 38.47 0.29 -8.70
C ASP A 344 39.38 -0.92 -8.86
N HIS A 345 40.29 -0.84 -9.83
CA HIS A 345 41.16 -1.93 -10.23
C HIS A 345 41.79 -2.56 -9.00
N VAL A 346 41.26 -3.72 -8.58
CA VAL A 346 41.93 -4.57 -7.61
C VAL A 346 43.15 -5.12 -8.32
N ASN A 347 44.26 -4.43 -8.10
CA ASN A 347 45.57 -4.85 -8.54
C ASN A 347 45.87 -6.15 -7.79
N PHE A 348 45.69 -7.29 -8.45
CA PHE A 348 46.09 -8.58 -7.90
C PHE A 348 47.60 -8.55 -7.72
N GLY A 349 48.03 -8.22 -6.51
CA GLY A 349 49.42 -8.29 -6.09
C GLY A 349 49.95 -9.68 -6.39
N GLY A 350 51.10 -9.73 -7.07
CA GLY A 350 51.77 -10.95 -7.49
C GLY A 350 51.96 -11.89 -6.30
N GLY A 351 51.14 -12.93 -6.26
CA GLY A 351 51.30 -14.03 -5.32
C GLY A 351 52.56 -14.80 -5.66
N THR A 352 53.56 -14.76 -4.78
CA THR A 352 54.58 -15.80 -4.69
C THR A 352 53.94 -17.01 -4.03
N GLY A 353 53.21 -17.79 -4.83
CA GLY A 353 52.68 -19.09 -4.43
C GLY A 353 53.81 -20.04 -4.07
N GLY A 354 54.04 -20.21 -2.77
CA GLY A 354 54.87 -21.27 -2.21
C GLY A 354 54.13 -22.60 -2.33
N GLY A 355 54.29 -23.26 -3.48
CA GLY A 355 53.99 -24.69 -3.61
C GLY A 355 55.05 -25.50 -2.89
N GLY A 356 54.63 -26.32 -1.93
CA GLY A 356 55.46 -27.32 -1.27
C GLY A 356 54.57 -28.49 -0.86
N GLY A 357 54.66 -29.57 -1.62
CA GLY A 357 53.78 -30.74 -1.52
C GLY A 357 53.92 -31.55 -0.23
N ALA A 358 52.96 -32.46 -0.10
CA ALA A 358 52.79 -33.42 0.98
C ALA A 358 53.97 -34.37 1.20
N SER A 359 54.26 -34.71 2.47
CA SER A 359 54.53 -36.09 2.94
C SER A 359 54.99 -36.13 4.41
N GLY A 360 54.44 -37.06 5.19
CA GLY A 360 55.22 -37.87 6.16
C GLY A 360 54.96 -37.63 7.66
N ASP A 361 54.37 -38.65 8.31
CA ASP A 361 54.57 -39.19 9.68
C ASP A 361 54.92 -38.18 10.82
N TYR A 362 54.18 -38.09 11.94
CA TYR A 362 53.92 -39.07 13.01
C TYR A 362 52.79 -38.58 13.93
#